data_AF-A0A1X2YVH7-F1
#
_entry.id   AF-A0A1X2YVH7-F1
#
_cell.length_a   1.000
_cell.length_b   1.000
_cell.length_c   1.000
_cell.angle_alpha   90.00
_cell.angle_beta   90.00
_cell.angle_gamma   90.00
#
_symmetry.space_group_name_H-M   'P 1'
#
loop_
_entity.id
_entity.type
_entity.pdbx_description
1 polymer ?
#
loop_
_entity_poly.entity_id
_entity_poly.type
_entity_poly.pdbx_seq_one_letter_code
_entity_poly.pdbx_strand_id
1 'polypeptide(L)'
;MTIEQTWNNGGYLSGLKGVTIPNNTPSFNEDPRKGRHWSSDNAIQADDESLKGIFASLNSMPTVSQQDVQIPDPQPVSQSQPSEQSVAQQQTTQAIQQSQEAHVFPTTSDRQPVGTGSLQFDEDTDATQQNPAYEEHGPIQQIDSNPPSFVPGATPFAKRQTDIAETAAQQMPPTITHIPQDAAFQRPQPQQQQMCQPQPQTRPFADFVVPETNDADEDAVPEERKIKAEQVEQTLRTEHPDADDEFVSAIRQLVKLNASDLHLVINDPPMLRVDGKLRPAKGLSVWTKDHTYEAVKVMTNELEMERFKDDLELDISFAIGDLLRFRVNVYRDRMGVCAALRTIPTEIKTAQELGIDPRIADLALLPRGLVLVCGPTGSGKSTTLAAIVDKANAERADHIITIEDPIEFVHQHKRCVMSQREVGTDTKSFAEALKRALREDPDIIEVGELRDLETISTALTAVETGHLVFATLHTQDAGSTVDRLIDVYPENQQQQIRVQVASTLRAVIVQTLIPRASGHGRAPATEVMINNPAVAALIRSGKAHQIRTVLQSGEKEGMHTLDQDLARLVNKGVITFEDALVKVQVREEFEKLCGARSSF
;
A
#
# COMPACT_ATOMS: atom_id res chain seq x y z
N MET A 1 -27.97 46.07 -45.85
CA MET A 1 -27.80 44.64 -46.17
C MET A 1 -26.45 44.49 -46.84
N THR A 2 -25.53 43.82 -46.17
CA THR A 2 -24.19 43.50 -46.68
C THR A 2 -23.92 42.09 -46.18
N ILE A 3 -23.84 41.11 -47.08
CA ILE A 3 -23.85 39.69 -46.72
C ILE A 3 -22.43 39.13 -46.86
N GLU A 4 -22.08 38.21 -45.96
CA GLU A 4 -20.73 37.72 -45.72
C GLU A 4 -20.20 36.83 -46.85
N GLN A 5 -18.86 36.80 -47.01
CA GLN A 5 -18.18 35.81 -47.84
C GLN A 5 -17.69 34.65 -46.97
N THR A 6 -18.39 33.52 -47.03
CA THR A 6 -17.92 32.25 -46.45
C THR A 6 -16.85 31.62 -47.33
N TRP A 7 -15.60 31.56 -46.85
CA TRP A 7 -14.50 30.90 -47.54
C TRP A 7 -14.57 29.38 -47.32
N ASN A 8 -15.04 28.66 -48.32
CA ASN A 8 -15.23 27.21 -48.28
C ASN A 8 -13.92 26.48 -48.65
N ASN A 9 -13.12 26.11 -47.66
CA ASN A 9 -11.74 25.65 -47.87
C ASN A 9 -11.65 24.11 -47.97
N GLY A 10 -11.96 23.57 -49.15
CA GLY A 10 -11.84 22.14 -49.45
C GLY A 10 -11.51 21.91 -50.93
N GLY A 11 -10.27 21.54 -51.26
CA GLY A 11 -9.85 21.36 -52.65
C GLY A 11 -8.37 21.10 -52.93
N TYR A 12 -7.47 21.21 -51.94
CA TYR A 12 -6.05 20.87 -52.07
C TYR A 12 -5.58 20.04 -50.88
N LEU A 13 -4.85 18.94 -51.16
CA LEU A 13 -4.15 17.96 -50.28
C LEU A 13 -4.48 16.47 -50.52
N SER A 14 -5.24 16.11 -51.56
CA SER A 14 -5.38 14.72 -52.01
C SER A 14 -4.10 14.21 -52.69
N GLY A 15 -3.07 13.84 -51.91
CA GLY A 15 -1.82 13.29 -52.46
C GLY A 15 -0.73 12.89 -51.46
N LEU A 16 -0.72 13.40 -50.23
CA LEU A 16 0.33 13.11 -49.25
C LEU A 16 -0.12 12.05 -48.23
N LYS A 17 0.45 10.84 -48.30
CA LYS A 17 0.48 9.86 -47.20
C LYS A 17 1.79 10.00 -46.44
N GLY A 18 1.75 9.94 -45.11
CA GLY A 18 2.95 9.71 -44.28
C GLY A 18 3.54 10.89 -43.52
N VAL A 19 2.74 11.90 -43.13
CA VAL A 19 3.17 12.93 -42.16
C VAL A 19 2.10 13.08 -41.08
N THR A 20 2.49 12.89 -39.82
CA THR A 20 1.65 13.14 -38.64
C THR A 20 2.18 14.36 -37.90
N ILE A 21 1.32 15.36 -37.70
CA ILE A 21 1.67 16.60 -36.98
C ILE A 21 1.39 16.39 -35.48
N PRO A 22 2.32 16.72 -34.56
CA PRO A 22 2.08 16.58 -33.12
C PRO A 22 1.04 17.59 -32.63
N ASN A 23 0.05 17.11 -31.88
CA ASN A 23 -1.14 17.87 -31.51
C ASN A 23 -0.99 18.61 -30.16
N ASN A 24 -0.15 19.64 -30.09
CA ASN A 24 0.01 20.50 -28.92
C ASN A 24 -0.69 21.86 -29.12
N THR A 25 -1.98 21.93 -28.81
CA THR A 25 -2.73 23.19 -28.65
C THR A 25 -3.52 23.15 -27.34
N PRO A 26 -3.31 24.08 -26.37
CA PRO A 26 -4.05 24.08 -25.11
C PRO A 26 -5.48 24.59 -25.29
N SER A 27 -6.41 24.05 -24.48
CA SER A 27 -7.81 24.48 -24.47
C SER A 27 -7.97 25.83 -23.76
N PHE A 28 -8.50 26.83 -24.45
CA PHE A 28 -8.86 28.13 -23.86
C PHE A 28 -10.29 28.08 -23.27
N ASN A 29 -10.42 27.68 -22.01
CA ASN A 29 -11.57 28.02 -21.15
C ASN A 29 -11.34 27.63 -19.68
N GLU A 30 -10.64 28.47 -18.92
CA GLU A 30 -10.66 28.46 -17.44
C GLU A 30 -10.38 29.88 -16.90
N ASP A 31 -10.98 30.25 -15.76
CA ASP A 31 -11.07 31.65 -15.28
C ASP A 31 -9.82 32.07 -14.47
N PRO A 32 -9.03 33.08 -14.90
CA PRO A 32 -7.79 33.49 -14.25
C PRO A 32 -8.02 34.36 -13.00
N ARG A 33 -8.75 33.83 -12.00
CA ARG A 33 -9.11 34.53 -10.75
C ARG A 33 -8.96 33.71 -9.46
N LYS A 34 -7.88 32.93 -9.35
CA LYS A 34 -7.30 32.54 -8.05
C LYS A 34 -5.81 32.85 -8.05
N GLY A 35 -5.41 33.81 -7.22
CA GLY A 35 -4.06 34.39 -7.28
C GLY A 35 -3.03 33.74 -6.36
N ARG A 36 -1.79 33.69 -6.84
CA ARG A 36 -0.59 33.94 -6.03
C ARG A 36 0.07 35.21 -6.56
N HIS A 37 0.73 35.97 -5.69
CA HIS A 37 1.47 37.16 -6.11
C HIS A 37 2.72 36.75 -6.91
N TRP A 38 2.97 37.41 -8.04
CA TRP A 38 4.20 37.29 -8.80
C TRP A 38 4.92 38.64 -8.76
N SER A 39 6.16 38.67 -8.27
CA SER A 39 7.03 39.86 -8.35
C SER A 39 7.72 39.90 -9.73
N SER A 40 8.03 41.09 -10.21
CA SER A 40 8.59 41.34 -11.55
C SER A 40 9.99 40.77 -11.77
N ASP A 41 10.69 40.38 -10.70
CA ASP A 41 12.15 40.47 -10.65
C ASP A 41 12.86 39.15 -11.02
N ASN A 42 12.09 38.09 -11.32
CA ASN A 42 12.57 36.77 -11.73
C ASN A 42 12.08 36.33 -13.13
N ALA A 43 11.71 37.28 -13.99
CA ALA A 43 11.40 37.00 -15.39
C ALA A 43 12.68 36.92 -16.24
N ILE A 44 13.04 35.72 -16.72
CA ILE A 44 14.19 35.50 -17.61
C ILE A 44 13.98 36.28 -18.92
N GLN A 45 14.93 37.13 -19.29
CA GLN A 45 14.88 37.93 -20.52
C GLN A 45 15.66 37.25 -21.65
N ALA A 46 15.22 37.44 -22.89
CA ALA A 46 15.66 36.65 -24.05
C ALA A 46 17.01 37.08 -24.65
N ASP A 47 17.71 38.02 -24.02
CA ASP A 47 18.96 38.63 -24.46
C ASP A 47 20.17 38.30 -23.57
N ASP A 48 20.00 37.45 -22.55
CA ASP A 48 21.05 36.96 -21.66
C ASP A 48 22.25 36.35 -22.43
N GLU A 49 23.47 36.65 -21.99
CA GLU A 49 24.71 36.14 -22.60
C GLU A 49 24.89 34.63 -22.39
N SER A 50 24.29 34.06 -21.34
CA SER A 50 24.34 32.62 -21.04
C SER A 50 23.91 31.74 -22.23
N LEU A 51 22.92 32.20 -23.00
CA LEU A 51 22.37 31.48 -24.16
C LEU A 51 23.23 31.62 -25.43
N LYS A 52 24.02 32.70 -25.56
CA LYS A 52 24.80 33.00 -26.79
C LYS A 52 25.94 32.00 -27.00
N GLY A 53 26.54 31.50 -25.91
CA GLY A 53 27.59 30.47 -25.98
C GLY A 53 27.11 29.14 -26.56
N ILE A 54 25.87 28.73 -26.26
CA ILE A 54 25.30 27.43 -26.67
C ILE A 54 25.14 27.37 -28.21
N PHE A 55 24.64 28.45 -28.82
CA PHE A 55 24.49 28.53 -30.28
C PHE A 55 25.83 28.66 -31.03
N ALA A 56 26.89 29.14 -30.37
CA ALA A 56 28.23 29.16 -30.98
C ALA A 56 28.81 27.73 -31.13
N SER A 57 28.70 26.89 -30.09
CA SER A 57 29.20 25.51 -30.12
C SER A 57 28.49 24.64 -31.17
N LEU A 58 27.19 24.82 -31.38
CA LEU A 58 26.42 24.07 -32.39
C LEU A 58 26.87 24.34 -33.83
N ASN A 59 27.38 25.54 -34.13
CA ASN A 59 27.85 25.91 -35.47
C ASN A 59 29.29 25.48 -35.79
N SER A 60 29.96 24.75 -34.88
CA SER A 60 31.39 24.40 -34.98
C SER A 60 31.69 22.90 -35.13
N MET A 61 30.68 22.06 -35.32
CA MET A 61 30.85 20.62 -35.58
C MET A 61 31.09 20.33 -37.08
N PRO A 62 32.06 19.46 -37.45
CA PRO A 62 32.32 19.12 -38.84
C PRO A 62 31.23 18.22 -39.45
N THR A 63 30.87 18.47 -40.71
CA THR A 63 29.86 17.71 -41.45
C THR A 63 30.32 16.29 -41.78
N VAL A 64 29.54 15.28 -41.40
CA VAL A 64 29.75 13.89 -41.82
C VAL A 64 29.38 13.74 -43.29
N SER A 65 30.32 13.27 -44.11
CA SER A 65 30.09 12.99 -45.53
C SER A 65 29.19 11.76 -45.70
N GLN A 66 28.10 11.88 -46.47
CA GLN A 66 27.30 10.73 -46.88
C GLN A 66 28.09 9.88 -47.89
N GLN A 67 28.02 8.56 -47.73
CA GLN A 67 28.43 7.59 -48.75
C GLN A 67 27.15 6.93 -49.30
N ASP A 68 26.98 6.93 -50.62
CA ASP A 68 25.83 6.31 -51.27
C ASP A 68 25.85 4.78 -51.11
N VAL A 69 24.84 4.24 -50.45
CA VAL A 69 24.57 2.79 -50.40
C VAL A 69 23.27 2.53 -51.16
N GLN A 70 23.39 1.99 -52.37
CA GLN A 70 22.22 1.60 -53.17
C GLN A 70 21.56 0.35 -52.59
N ILE A 71 20.28 0.46 -52.21
CA ILE A 71 19.43 -0.65 -51.79
C ILE A 71 18.50 -0.99 -52.97
N PRO A 72 18.47 -2.25 -53.46
CA PRO A 72 17.58 -2.64 -54.56
C PRO A 72 16.09 -2.70 -54.17
N ASP A 73 15.20 -2.34 -55.09
CA ASP A 73 13.75 -2.43 -54.90
C ASP A 73 13.23 -3.88 -54.78
N PRO A 74 12.21 -4.14 -53.94
CA PRO A 74 11.60 -5.46 -53.81
C PRO A 74 10.69 -5.82 -55.00
N GLN A 75 10.88 -7.03 -55.53
CA GLN A 75 10.01 -7.61 -56.58
C GLN A 75 8.63 -8.01 -56.03
N PRO A 76 7.55 -7.92 -56.84
CA PRO A 76 6.20 -8.30 -56.42
C PRO A 76 6.01 -9.82 -56.36
N VAL A 77 5.29 -10.30 -55.33
CA VAL A 77 4.98 -11.73 -55.14
C VAL A 77 3.82 -12.16 -56.05
N SER A 78 4.03 -13.21 -56.84
CA SER A 78 3.01 -13.84 -57.67
C SER A 78 2.22 -14.94 -56.93
N GLN A 79 0.99 -15.20 -57.38
CA GLN A 79 0.09 -16.19 -56.78
C GLN A 79 0.35 -17.60 -57.31
N SER A 80 0.36 -18.61 -56.42
CA SER A 80 0.23 -20.04 -56.75
C SER A 80 -0.37 -20.82 -55.57
N GLN A 81 -1.42 -21.61 -55.81
CA GLN A 81 -1.72 -22.83 -55.03
C GLN A 81 -1.07 -24.04 -55.73
N PRO A 82 -0.93 -25.22 -55.10
CA PRO A 82 -2.04 -26.18 -55.16
C PRO A 82 -2.20 -27.16 -53.96
N SER A 83 -3.44 -27.66 -53.82
CA SER A 83 -3.88 -29.02 -53.44
C SER A 83 -3.42 -29.73 -52.15
N GLU A 84 -4.42 -30.35 -51.52
CA GLU A 84 -4.41 -31.34 -50.43
C GLU A 84 -3.67 -32.65 -50.78
N GLN A 85 -3.19 -33.39 -49.76
CA GLN A 85 -3.47 -34.83 -49.57
C GLN A 85 -3.05 -35.32 -48.15
N SER A 86 -3.34 -36.59 -47.80
CA SER A 86 -3.53 -37.03 -46.40
C SER A 86 -3.31 -38.55 -46.16
N VAL A 87 -3.44 -38.97 -44.87
CA VAL A 87 -3.63 -40.35 -44.34
C VAL A 87 -2.36 -41.17 -43.98
N ALA A 88 -2.55 -42.12 -43.03
CA ALA A 88 -1.66 -43.19 -42.49
C ALA A 88 -0.59 -42.75 -41.45
N GLN A 89 -0.45 -43.34 -40.25
CA GLN A 89 -0.40 -44.76 -39.78
C GLN A 89 0.89 -45.50 -40.22
N GLN A 90 1.50 -46.44 -39.49
CA GLN A 90 1.50 -46.87 -38.07
C GLN A 90 2.63 -47.92 -37.94
N GLN A 91 3.20 -48.15 -36.74
CA GLN A 91 4.14 -49.27 -36.44
C GLN A 91 5.49 -49.15 -37.20
N THR A 92 6.60 -49.79 -36.83
CA THR A 92 6.84 -51.03 -36.08
C THR A 92 7.91 -50.91 -34.98
N THR A 93 7.99 -51.96 -34.15
CA THR A 93 8.89 -52.08 -33.00
C THR A 93 9.92 -53.20 -33.24
N GLN A 94 11.14 -53.05 -32.70
CA GLN A 94 12.17 -54.09 -32.51
C GLN A 94 12.75 -54.82 -33.75
N ALA A 95 14.04 -54.55 -34.00
CA ALA A 95 15.04 -55.57 -34.31
C ALA A 95 16.36 -55.17 -33.62
N ILE A 96 17.21 -56.13 -33.27
CA ILE A 96 18.43 -55.94 -32.46
C ILE A 96 19.67 -56.38 -33.28
N GLN A 97 20.82 -55.78 -32.96
CA GLN A 97 22.17 -56.39 -32.93
C GLN A 97 23.22 -55.78 -33.90
N GLN A 98 24.49 -55.92 -33.48
CA GLN A 98 25.74 -55.39 -34.05
C GLN A 98 25.96 -53.88 -33.78
N SER A 99 27.13 -53.42 -33.31
CA SER A 99 28.37 -54.14 -32.91
C SER A 99 29.12 -53.39 -31.79
N GLN A 100 30.08 -54.06 -31.15
CA GLN A 100 30.94 -53.53 -30.07
C GLN A 100 32.36 -53.21 -30.57
N GLU A 101 33.21 -52.74 -29.64
CA GLU A 101 34.64 -52.39 -29.77
C GLU A 101 34.97 -51.01 -30.37
N ALA A 102 36.05 -50.32 -29.96
CA ALA A 102 36.75 -50.28 -28.67
C ALA A 102 37.76 -49.10 -28.70
N HIS A 103 37.90 -48.31 -27.63
CA HIS A 103 39.11 -47.50 -27.38
C HIS A 103 39.26 -47.14 -25.88
N VAL A 104 40.48 -46.76 -25.49
CA VAL A 104 40.98 -46.75 -24.10
C VAL A 104 41.39 -45.34 -23.67
N PHE A 105 41.17 -44.99 -22.40
CA PHE A 105 41.78 -43.83 -21.72
C PHE A 105 42.66 -44.27 -20.53
N PRO A 106 43.73 -43.53 -20.18
CA PRO A 106 44.74 -43.95 -19.21
C PRO A 106 44.37 -43.68 -17.75
N THR A 107 45.09 -44.34 -16.83
CA THR A 107 44.86 -44.34 -15.38
C THR A 107 45.78 -43.39 -14.60
N THR A 108 45.27 -42.87 -13.48
CA THR A 108 46.06 -42.42 -12.31
C THR A 108 45.43 -43.00 -11.03
N SER A 109 46.13 -42.95 -9.88
CA SER A 109 45.98 -43.95 -8.80
C SER A 109 45.78 -43.37 -7.38
N ASP A 110 45.17 -44.21 -6.54
CA ASP A 110 44.87 -44.12 -5.09
C ASP A 110 45.61 -43.08 -4.21
N ARG A 111 44.87 -42.43 -3.30
CA ARG A 111 44.81 -42.84 -1.87
C ARG A 111 43.83 -42.05 -0.98
N GLN A 112 42.92 -42.82 -0.35
CA GLN A 112 42.24 -42.75 0.97
C GLN A 112 42.04 -41.43 1.80
N PRO A 113 40.98 -41.39 2.64
CA PRO A 113 40.56 -40.19 3.39
C PRO A 113 41.20 -40.05 4.80
N VAL A 114 40.98 -38.90 5.43
CA VAL A 114 41.32 -38.60 6.84
C VAL A 114 40.06 -38.12 7.58
N GLY A 115 39.92 -38.49 8.86
CA GLY A 115 38.73 -38.26 9.68
C GLY A 115 38.87 -37.19 10.77
N THR A 116 37.88 -37.14 11.66
CA THR A 116 37.69 -36.16 12.75
C THR A 116 38.80 -36.18 13.82
N GLY A 117 39.23 -35.01 14.28
CA GLY A 117 40.19 -34.86 15.39
C GLY A 117 40.30 -33.43 15.93
N SER A 118 39.89 -33.25 17.18
CA SER A 118 39.83 -31.99 17.95
C SER A 118 41.16 -31.27 18.23
N LEU A 119 41.18 -29.95 18.05
CA LEU A 119 42.01 -28.94 18.76
C LEU A 119 41.11 -27.68 18.90
N GLN A 120 40.65 -27.26 20.09
CA GLN A 120 41.36 -26.49 21.12
C GLN A 120 41.97 -25.16 20.61
N PHE A 121 41.43 -24.06 21.16
CA PHE A 121 42.00 -22.71 21.20
C PHE A 121 42.13 -22.32 22.68
N ASP A 122 43.23 -21.66 23.03
CA ASP A 122 43.47 -20.98 24.31
C ASP A 122 43.84 -19.51 24.04
N GLU A 123 43.80 -18.67 25.07
CA GLU A 123 43.73 -17.19 24.98
C GLU A 123 45.11 -16.47 24.95
N ASP A 124 45.04 -15.14 24.81
CA ASP A 124 46.06 -14.11 25.10
C ASP A 124 47.42 -14.08 24.36
N THR A 125 47.69 -12.98 23.63
CA THR A 125 48.51 -11.86 24.17
C THR A 125 48.52 -10.62 23.25
N ASP A 126 49.09 -9.52 23.74
CA ASP A 126 48.90 -8.12 23.29
C ASP A 126 50.13 -7.49 22.58
N ALA A 127 49.92 -6.28 22.02
CA ALA A 127 50.86 -5.16 21.90
C ALA A 127 51.78 -4.96 20.66
N THR A 128 51.30 -4.12 19.75
CA THR A 128 51.97 -2.92 19.18
C THR A 128 53.10 -2.97 18.12
N GLN A 129 53.23 -1.82 17.41
CA GLN A 129 54.29 -1.34 16.50
C GLN A 129 54.22 -1.77 15.02
N GLN A 130 54.68 -1.00 14.02
CA GLN A 130 54.58 0.45 13.67
C GLN A 130 55.29 0.67 12.30
N ASN A 131 55.07 1.83 11.64
CA ASN A 131 55.87 2.42 10.53
C ASN A 131 55.82 1.77 9.11
N PRO A 132 56.16 2.51 8.02
CA PRO A 132 56.16 3.98 7.84
C PRO A 132 55.59 4.52 6.49
N ALA A 133 55.25 5.82 6.51
CA ALA A 133 55.40 6.91 5.51
C ALA A 133 55.33 6.70 3.97
N TYR A 134 54.65 7.66 3.32
CA TYR A 134 55.13 8.37 2.10
C TYR A 134 54.43 9.74 1.96
N GLU A 135 55.11 10.72 1.36
CA GLU A 135 54.76 12.16 1.31
C GLU A 135 54.79 12.72 -0.16
N GLU A 136 54.40 13.95 -0.53
CA GLU A 136 53.93 15.17 0.18
C GLU A 136 53.09 16.07 -0.80
N HIS A 137 52.74 17.31 -0.39
CA HIS A 137 52.14 18.42 -1.16
C HIS A 137 50.64 18.29 -1.53
N GLY A 138 49.77 19.31 -1.47
CA GLY A 138 49.91 20.78 -1.28
C GLY A 138 49.09 21.53 -2.36
N PRO A 139 48.54 22.76 -2.17
CA PRO A 139 48.73 23.72 -1.07
C PRO A 139 47.44 24.06 -0.28
N ILE A 140 47.56 24.93 0.74
CA ILE A 140 46.47 25.48 1.55
C ILE A 140 46.04 26.87 1.02
N GLN A 141 44.76 27.22 1.14
CA GLN A 141 44.28 28.60 1.03
C GLN A 141 43.38 28.95 2.21
N GLN A 142 43.78 29.94 3.02
CA GLN A 142 42.98 30.48 4.12
C GLN A 142 42.09 31.62 3.62
N ILE A 143 40.85 31.67 4.07
CA ILE A 143 40.01 32.88 4.07
C ILE A 143 39.32 32.97 5.43
N ASP A 144 39.35 34.17 6.02
CA ASP A 144 38.75 34.50 7.32
C ASP A 144 37.59 35.48 7.10
N SER A 145 36.43 35.24 7.75
CA SER A 145 35.45 36.29 8.09
C SER A 145 34.31 35.76 8.98
N ASN A 146 33.84 36.61 9.90
CA ASN A 146 32.76 36.32 10.85
C ASN A 146 31.36 36.34 10.22
N PRO A 147 30.38 35.59 10.76
CA PRO A 147 28.97 35.78 10.42
C PRO A 147 28.41 37.10 11.01
N PRO A 148 27.54 37.84 10.30
CA PRO A 148 26.96 39.07 10.81
C PRO A 148 25.84 38.82 11.83
N SER A 149 25.92 39.50 12.98
CA SER A 149 24.87 39.50 13.99
C SER A 149 23.68 40.38 13.58
N PHE A 150 22.46 39.86 13.72
CA PHE A 150 21.23 40.61 13.47
C PHE A 150 20.69 41.24 14.75
N VAL A 151 20.43 42.55 14.75
CA VAL A 151 19.86 43.29 15.88
C VAL A 151 18.57 43.99 15.42
N PRO A 152 17.43 43.82 16.11
CA PRO A 152 16.13 44.26 15.59
C PRO A 152 15.85 45.76 15.81
N GLY A 153 15.33 46.41 14.76
CA GLY A 153 14.76 47.75 14.79
C GLY A 153 14.26 48.17 13.40
N ALA A 154 13.27 49.05 13.24
CA ALA A 154 12.38 49.64 14.24
C ALA A 154 11.03 50.03 13.59
N THR A 155 9.98 50.17 14.40
CA THR A 155 8.62 50.55 13.95
C THR A 155 8.53 52.01 13.48
N PRO A 156 7.74 52.29 12.42
CA PRO A 156 7.12 53.59 12.24
C PRO A 156 5.59 53.49 12.12
N PHE A 157 4.87 53.80 13.21
CA PHE A 157 4.00 54.99 13.32
C PHE A 157 3.08 54.89 14.55
N ALA A 158 2.89 56.03 15.22
CA ALA A 158 2.19 56.09 16.50
C ALA A 158 0.84 56.81 16.42
N LYS A 159 -0.11 56.33 17.23
CA LYS A 159 -1.25 57.06 17.84
C LYS A 159 -2.02 58.07 16.96
N ARG A 160 -3.30 57.77 16.74
CA ARG A 160 -4.39 58.72 17.04
C ARG A 160 -5.58 57.98 17.66
N GLN A 161 -6.25 58.66 18.59
CA GLN A 161 -7.40 58.18 19.34
C GLN A 161 -8.22 59.43 19.70
N THR A 162 -9.49 59.48 19.28
CA THR A 162 -10.64 60.26 19.81
C THR A 162 -11.75 60.28 18.75
N ASP A 163 -12.90 59.70 19.09
CA ASP A 163 -14.26 60.26 19.00
C ASP A 163 -14.67 61.15 17.80
N ILE A 164 -15.80 60.79 17.18
CA ILE A 164 -17.08 61.50 17.28
C ILE A 164 -18.21 60.60 16.72
N ALA A 165 -19.47 60.88 17.07
CA ALA A 165 -20.59 59.94 16.97
C ALA A 165 -21.55 60.15 15.77
N GLU A 166 -22.50 59.22 15.68
CA GLU A 166 -23.92 59.40 15.28
C GLU A 166 -24.39 59.24 13.82
N THR A 167 -25.48 58.46 13.73
CA THR A 167 -26.62 58.55 12.80
C THR A 167 -26.48 58.10 11.34
N ALA A 168 -26.85 56.83 11.12
CA ALA A 168 -27.73 56.41 10.03
C ALA A 168 -28.61 55.24 10.51
N ALA A 169 -29.86 55.14 10.06
CA ALA A 169 -30.84 54.15 10.52
C ALA A 169 -31.66 53.57 9.35
N GLN A 170 -32.55 52.62 9.66
CA GLN A 170 -33.49 51.92 8.76
C GLN A 170 -32.84 50.76 7.94
N GLN A 171 -33.49 49.61 7.71
CA GLN A 171 -34.79 49.09 8.17
C GLN A 171 -34.82 47.55 8.07
N MET A 172 -35.67 46.87 8.86
CA MET A 172 -35.99 45.43 8.68
C MET A 172 -37.48 45.25 8.34
N PRO A 173 -37.85 44.30 7.46
CA PRO A 173 -39.23 43.85 7.29
C PRO A 173 -39.64 42.77 8.33
N PRO A 174 -40.94 42.52 8.58
CA PRO A 174 -41.40 42.06 9.90
C PRO A 174 -41.96 40.62 9.98
N THR A 175 -42.16 40.16 11.22
CA THR A 175 -43.01 39.00 11.60
C THR A 175 -44.43 39.46 11.97
N ILE A 176 -45.48 38.73 11.56
CA ILE A 176 -46.88 38.93 11.99
C ILE A 176 -47.54 37.56 12.32
N THR A 177 -48.59 37.57 13.14
CA THR A 177 -49.05 36.47 14.01
C THR A 177 -50.49 35.96 13.75
N HIS A 178 -50.68 34.64 13.98
CA HIS A 178 -51.82 33.93 14.63
C HIS A 178 -53.32 34.09 14.24
N ILE A 179 -54.04 33.01 14.64
CA ILE A 179 -55.51 32.77 14.82
C ILE A 179 -56.23 32.15 13.59
N PRO A 180 -57.14 31.14 13.72
CA PRO A 180 -57.64 30.39 14.90
C PRO A 180 -57.37 28.86 14.86
N GLN A 181 -58.01 28.10 15.78
CA GLN A 181 -58.38 26.67 15.64
C GLN A 181 -59.89 26.55 15.95
N ASP A 182 -60.65 25.66 15.28
CA ASP A 182 -61.79 24.96 15.92
C ASP A 182 -62.40 23.85 15.04
N ALA A 183 -62.61 22.65 15.62
CA ALA A 183 -63.54 21.58 15.19
C ALA A 183 -63.32 20.32 16.07
N ALA A 184 -64.25 20.01 16.98
CA ALA A 184 -64.09 18.93 17.94
C ALA A 184 -64.87 17.64 17.59
N PHE A 185 -64.33 16.49 17.99
CA PHE A 185 -65.12 15.28 18.26
C PHE A 185 -64.53 14.48 19.44
N GLN A 186 -65.24 14.48 20.57
CA GLN A 186 -64.99 13.56 21.69
C GLN A 186 -66.00 12.40 21.65
N ARG A 187 -65.58 11.19 22.04
CA ARG A 187 -66.48 10.11 22.47
C ARG A 187 -65.88 9.33 23.66
N PRO A 188 -66.72 8.66 24.48
CA PRO A 188 -66.39 8.39 25.88
C PRO A 188 -65.83 6.99 26.15
N GLN A 189 -65.27 6.82 27.35
CA GLN A 189 -64.85 5.52 27.91
C GLN A 189 -66.05 4.62 28.24
N PRO A 190 -65.92 3.31 28.06
CA PRO A 190 -66.62 2.29 28.86
C PRO A 190 -65.62 1.43 29.67
N GLN A 191 -66.07 0.93 30.82
CA GLN A 191 -65.29 0.01 31.66
C GLN A 191 -65.58 -1.46 31.33
N GLN A 192 -64.51 -2.28 31.36
CA GLN A 192 -64.42 -3.72 31.65
C GLN A 192 -65.67 -4.62 31.52
N GLN A 193 -65.56 -5.69 30.69
CA GLN A 193 -65.89 -7.12 30.94
C GLN A 193 -66.13 -7.87 29.61
N GLN A 194 -65.92 -9.19 29.44
CA GLN A 194 -64.81 -10.10 29.75
C GLN A 194 -65.05 -11.41 28.93
N MET A 195 -64.01 -12.17 28.55
CA MET A 195 -64.09 -13.46 27.78
C MET A 195 -64.60 -13.34 26.33
N CYS A 196 -64.29 -14.16 25.32
CA CYS A 196 -63.25 -15.18 24.96
C CYS A 196 -63.51 -15.48 23.43
N GLN A 197 -62.72 -16.14 22.57
CA GLN A 197 -61.38 -16.80 22.47
C GLN A 197 -61.13 -17.00 20.93
N PRO A 198 -60.03 -17.61 20.39
CA PRO A 198 -58.80 -18.15 21.00
C PRO A 198 -57.51 -17.42 20.51
N GLN A 199 -56.32 -17.87 20.98
CA GLN A 199 -55.02 -17.30 20.59
C GLN A 199 -54.24 -18.19 19.60
N PRO A 200 -53.55 -17.63 18.59
CA PRO A 200 -52.43 -18.29 17.92
C PRO A 200 -51.22 -18.35 18.87
N GLN A 201 -50.45 -19.45 18.82
CA GLN A 201 -49.29 -19.64 19.70
C GLN A 201 -48.07 -18.87 19.19
N THR A 202 -47.73 -17.75 19.84
CA THR A 202 -46.37 -17.20 19.76
C THR A 202 -45.43 -18.08 20.58
N ARG A 203 -44.34 -18.55 19.95
CA ARG A 203 -43.19 -19.03 20.71
C ARG A 203 -42.54 -17.81 21.40
N PRO A 204 -42.04 -17.93 22.63
CA PRO A 204 -41.28 -16.84 23.22
C PRO A 204 -40.02 -16.63 22.38
N PHE A 205 -39.89 -15.46 21.76
CA PHE A 205 -38.57 -14.89 21.62
C PHE A 205 -38.04 -14.72 23.04
N ALA A 206 -36.88 -15.30 23.34
CA ALA A 206 -36.12 -14.83 24.48
C ALA A 206 -35.69 -13.40 24.12
N ASP A 207 -36.18 -12.41 24.85
CA ASP A 207 -35.71 -11.04 24.68
C ASP A 207 -34.18 -11.05 24.86
N PHE A 208 -33.45 -10.80 23.77
CA PHE A 208 -32.01 -10.62 23.85
C PHE A 208 -31.76 -9.26 24.49
N VAL A 209 -31.83 -9.25 25.81
CA VAL A 209 -31.28 -8.19 26.65
C VAL A 209 -29.79 -8.16 26.36
N VAL A 210 -29.41 -7.32 25.38
CA VAL A 210 -28.05 -6.81 25.27
C VAL A 210 -27.72 -6.28 26.66
N PRO A 211 -26.69 -6.80 27.36
CA PRO A 211 -26.30 -6.22 28.62
C PRO A 211 -25.99 -4.74 28.39
N GLU A 212 -26.63 -3.86 29.15
CA GLU A 212 -26.12 -2.51 29.29
C GLU A 212 -24.72 -2.68 29.88
N THR A 213 -23.69 -2.33 29.10
CA THR A 213 -22.28 -2.39 29.50
C THR A 213 -22.01 -1.26 30.48
N ASN A 214 -22.58 -1.42 31.66
CA ASN A 214 -22.29 -0.65 32.86
C ASN A 214 -20.79 -0.80 33.18
N ASP A 215 -20.22 0.16 33.89
CA ASP A 215 -18.77 0.26 34.13
C ASP A 215 -18.12 -0.86 34.98
N ALA A 216 -18.82 -1.96 35.22
CA ALA A 216 -18.36 -3.17 35.90
C ALA A 216 -17.36 -4.03 35.09
N ASP A 217 -17.20 -3.79 33.77
CA ASP A 217 -16.28 -4.55 32.92
C ASP A 217 -14.77 -4.34 33.25
N GLU A 218 -14.43 -3.47 34.21
CA GLU A 218 -13.03 -3.32 34.68
C GLU A 218 -12.51 -4.58 35.38
N ASP A 219 -13.37 -5.33 36.07
CA ASP A 219 -13.03 -6.63 36.66
C ASP A 219 -12.81 -7.73 35.60
N ALA A 220 -13.22 -7.49 34.34
CA ALA A 220 -13.06 -8.42 33.22
C ALA A 220 -11.80 -8.17 32.36
N VAL A 221 -10.97 -7.18 32.70
CA VAL A 221 -9.70 -6.93 31.99
C VAL A 221 -8.70 -8.05 32.29
N PRO A 222 -8.19 -8.78 31.28
CA PRO A 222 -7.20 -9.85 31.50
C PRO A 222 -5.90 -9.31 32.11
N GLU A 223 -5.32 -10.06 33.05
CA GLU A 223 -4.14 -9.62 33.81
C GLU A 223 -2.94 -9.28 32.91
N GLU A 224 -2.76 -10.04 31.84
CA GLU A 224 -1.76 -9.79 30.78
C GLU A 224 -1.86 -8.36 30.19
N ARG A 225 -3.08 -7.83 30.03
CA ARG A 225 -3.28 -6.45 29.55
C ARG A 225 -2.98 -5.41 30.62
N LYS A 226 -3.20 -5.72 31.90
CA LYS A 226 -2.84 -4.81 33.01
C LYS A 226 -1.32 -4.67 33.09
N ILE A 227 -0.62 -5.82 33.08
CA ILE A 227 0.84 -5.91 33.02
C ILE A 227 1.38 -5.16 31.80
N LYS A 228 0.87 -5.44 30.58
CA LYS A 228 1.31 -4.74 29.36
C LYS A 228 1.06 -3.22 29.44
N ALA A 229 -0.06 -2.78 30.00
CA ALA A 229 -0.35 -1.36 30.13
C ALA A 229 0.55 -0.64 31.15
N GLU A 230 0.95 -1.31 32.22
CA GLU A 230 1.90 -0.79 33.21
C GLU A 230 3.33 -0.75 32.65
N GLN A 231 3.72 -1.75 31.86
CA GLN A 231 4.97 -1.70 31.09
C GLN A 231 4.97 -0.55 30.07
N VAL A 232 3.88 -0.36 29.31
CA VAL A 232 3.74 0.77 28.37
C VAL A 232 3.78 2.13 29.08
N GLU A 233 3.13 2.28 30.25
CA GLU A 233 3.26 3.51 31.05
C GLU A 233 4.71 3.75 31.49
N GLN A 234 5.40 2.72 31.99
CA GLN A 234 6.78 2.86 32.45
C GLN A 234 7.74 3.19 31.31
N THR A 235 7.62 2.52 30.16
CA THR A 235 8.43 2.77 28.96
C THR A 235 8.18 4.18 28.42
N LEU A 236 6.92 4.59 28.23
CA LEU A 236 6.58 5.93 27.74
C LEU A 236 7.17 7.05 28.62
N ARG A 237 7.10 6.91 29.95
CA ARG A 237 7.70 7.88 30.90
C ARG A 237 9.23 7.85 30.92
N THR A 238 9.86 6.78 30.43
CA THR A 238 11.32 6.63 30.36
C THR A 238 11.86 7.21 29.05
N GLU A 239 11.16 6.98 27.94
CA GLU A 239 11.49 7.49 26.60
C GLU A 239 11.12 8.97 26.46
N HIS A 240 10.00 9.39 27.05
CA HIS A 240 9.47 10.75 26.97
C HIS A 240 9.16 11.31 28.39
N PRO A 241 10.17 11.76 29.15
CA PRO A 241 9.98 12.24 30.53
C PRO A 241 9.16 13.53 30.63
N ASP A 242 9.08 14.31 29.55
CA ASP A 242 8.26 15.53 29.46
C ASP A 242 6.80 15.26 29.03
N ALA A 243 6.40 13.99 28.88
CA ALA A 243 5.04 13.63 28.48
C ALA A 243 4.01 13.87 29.59
N ASP A 244 2.89 14.52 29.24
CA ASP A 244 1.80 14.86 30.15
C ASP A 244 1.14 13.62 30.79
N ASP A 245 0.76 13.74 32.07
CA ASP A 245 0.18 12.67 32.87
C ASP A 245 -1.18 12.17 32.32
N GLU A 246 -2.00 13.04 31.72
CA GLU A 246 -3.24 12.62 31.07
C GLU A 246 -2.98 11.93 29.74
N PHE A 247 -1.96 12.34 28.97
CA PHE A 247 -1.56 11.63 27.76
C PHE A 247 -1.08 10.21 28.09
N VAL A 248 -0.18 10.07 29.07
CA VAL A 248 0.30 8.75 29.53
C VAL A 248 -0.86 7.89 30.06
N SER A 249 -1.78 8.49 30.83
CA SER A 249 -2.96 7.79 31.34
C SER A 249 -3.94 7.39 30.23
N ALA A 250 -4.11 8.19 29.17
CA ALA A 250 -4.93 7.87 28.01
C ALA A 250 -4.36 6.68 27.21
N ILE A 251 -3.06 6.68 26.94
CA ILE A 251 -2.35 5.56 26.30
C ILE A 251 -2.47 4.28 27.14
N ARG A 252 -2.29 4.38 28.46
CA ARG A 252 -2.48 3.24 29.38
C ARG A 252 -3.91 2.70 29.37
N GLN A 253 -4.91 3.59 29.36
CA GLN A 253 -6.33 3.18 29.27
C GLN A 253 -6.64 2.52 27.93
N LEU A 254 -6.08 3.00 26.82
CA LEU A 254 -6.16 2.35 25.51
C LEU A 254 -5.67 0.90 25.57
N VAL A 255 -4.54 0.62 26.24
CA VAL A 255 -4.02 -0.75 26.38
C VAL A 255 -4.89 -1.61 27.29
N LYS A 256 -5.26 -1.12 28.48
CA LYS A 256 -6.11 -1.89 29.43
C LYS A 256 -7.47 -2.25 28.80
N LEU A 257 -8.08 -1.30 28.09
CA LEU A 257 -9.39 -1.44 27.45
C LEU A 257 -9.34 -2.03 26.03
N ASN A 258 -8.16 -2.36 25.50
CA ASN A 258 -7.95 -2.89 24.15
C ASN A 258 -8.62 -2.02 23.05
N ALA A 259 -8.44 -0.70 23.13
CA ALA A 259 -8.98 0.26 22.18
C ALA A 259 -8.20 0.24 20.85
N SER A 260 -8.89 0.38 19.71
CA SER A 260 -8.28 0.37 18.37
C SER A 260 -7.73 1.71 17.93
N ASP A 261 -8.34 2.81 18.40
CA ASP A 261 -7.98 4.18 18.07
C ASP A 261 -8.10 5.07 19.31
N LEU A 262 -7.22 6.08 19.42
CA LEU A 262 -7.26 7.16 20.39
C LEU A 262 -7.32 8.49 19.62
N HIS A 263 -8.34 9.30 19.88
CA HIS A 263 -8.55 10.61 19.26
C HIS A 263 -8.32 11.71 20.29
N LEU A 264 -7.44 12.65 19.94
CA LEU A 264 -7.04 13.80 20.75
C LEU A 264 -7.58 15.06 20.06
N VAL A 265 -8.66 15.62 20.59
CA VAL A 265 -9.44 16.70 19.98
C VAL A 265 -9.72 17.77 21.02
N ILE A 266 -9.61 19.03 20.60
CA ILE A 266 -9.77 20.19 21.47
C ILE A 266 -11.23 20.34 21.92
N ASN A 267 -11.44 20.64 23.20
CA ASN A 267 -12.73 20.71 23.89
C ASN A 267 -13.47 19.37 24.10
N ASP A 268 -12.83 18.23 23.82
CA ASP A 268 -13.25 16.90 24.28
C ASP A 268 -12.16 16.31 25.22
N PRO A 269 -12.48 15.34 26.09
CA PRO A 269 -11.46 14.50 26.73
C PRO A 269 -10.84 13.54 25.70
N PRO A 270 -9.71 12.87 26.00
CA PRO A 270 -9.16 11.83 25.12
C PRO A 270 -10.17 10.73 24.80
N MET A 271 -10.53 10.55 23.52
CA MET A 271 -11.61 9.66 23.09
C MET A 271 -11.08 8.32 22.58
N LEU A 272 -11.47 7.22 23.21
CA LEU A 272 -11.07 5.85 22.90
C LEU A 272 -12.10 5.15 22.04
N ARG A 273 -11.68 4.45 20.98
CA ARG A 273 -12.53 3.52 20.22
C ARG A 273 -12.41 2.10 20.77
N VAL A 274 -13.47 1.60 21.39
CA VAL A 274 -13.56 0.21 21.88
C VAL A 274 -14.74 -0.47 21.19
N ASP A 275 -14.51 -1.66 20.61
CA ASP A 275 -15.48 -2.42 19.82
C ASP A 275 -16.24 -1.56 18.78
N GLY A 276 -15.49 -0.69 18.10
CA GLY A 276 -15.97 0.24 17.08
C GLY A 276 -16.59 1.54 17.61
N LYS A 277 -17.07 1.56 18.86
CA LYS A 277 -17.74 2.71 19.50
C LYS A 277 -16.73 3.66 20.14
N LEU A 278 -16.97 4.97 20.03
CA LEU A 278 -16.19 5.98 20.76
C LEU A 278 -16.74 6.15 22.19
N ARG A 279 -15.83 6.25 23.17
CA ARG A 279 -16.12 6.64 24.55
C ARG A 279 -14.99 7.52 25.12
N PRO A 280 -15.27 8.45 26.04
CA PRO A 280 -14.22 9.21 26.72
C PRO A 280 -13.36 8.27 27.58
N ALA A 281 -12.07 8.58 27.69
CA ALA A 281 -11.20 8.00 28.71
C ALA A 281 -11.69 8.42 30.11
N LYS A 282 -11.64 7.49 31.07
CA LYS A 282 -12.16 7.71 32.42
C LYS A 282 -11.21 8.62 33.22
N GLY A 283 -11.81 9.59 33.93
CA GLY A 283 -11.10 10.43 34.89
C GLY A 283 -10.09 11.43 34.31
N LEU A 284 -10.08 11.65 32.99
CA LEU A 284 -9.25 12.66 32.34
C LEU A 284 -10.03 13.95 32.09
N SER A 285 -9.33 15.07 32.04
CA SER A 285 -9.90 16.39 31.79
C SER A 285 -10.37 16.58 30.34
N VAL A 286 -11.12 17.64 30.11
CA VAL A 286 -11.43 18.13 28.75
C VAL A 286 -10.22 18.89 28.22
N TRP A 287 -9.66 18.46 27.10
CA TRP A 287 -8.37 18.94 26.63
C TRP A 287 -8.42 20.32 25.99
N THR A 288 -7.46 21.14 26.37
CA THR A 288 -7.24 22.46 25.79
C THR A 288 -6.46 22.34 24.47
N LYS A 289 -6.44 23.45 23.71
CA LYS A 289 -5.59 23.58 22.53
C LYS A 289 -4.12 23.29 22.83
N ASP A 290 -3.65 23.75 23.98
CA ASP A 290 -2.24 23.63 24.35
C ASP A 290 -1.92 22.20 24.80
N HIS A 291 -2.79 21.53 25.58
CA HIS A 291 -2.62 20.11 25.94
C HIS A 291 -2.50 19.21 24.68
N THR A 292 -3.42 19.40 23.73
CA THR A 292 -3.42 18.61 22.48
C THR A 292 -2.16 18.87 21.64
N TYR A 293 -1.62 20.10 21.69
CA TYR A 293 -0.40 20.46 20.98
C TYR A 293 0.87 19.90 21.65
N GLU A 294 0.99 19.95 22.98
CA GLU A 294 2.12 19.33 23.69
C GLU A 294 2.11 17.79 23.52
N ALA A 295 0.94 17.15 23.60
CA ALA A 295 0.82 15.71 23.33
C ALA A 295 1.25 15.34 21.89
N VAL A 296 1.01 16.22 20.90
CA VAL A 296 1.51 16.04 19.53
C VAL A 296 3.03 16.13 19.46
N LYS A 297 3.68 17.08 20.16
CA LYS A 297 5.16 17.18 20.20
C LYS A 297 5.84 15.95 20.79
N VAL A 298 5.19 15.25 21.72
CA VAL A 298 5.73 13.99 22.27
C VAL A 298 5.87 12.93 21.16
N MET A 299 5.01 12.99 20.14
CA MET A 299 4.94 12.01 19.06
C MET A 299 5.72 12.40 17.78
N THR A 300 6.19 13.65 17.66
CA THR A 300 6.77 14.19 16.41
C THR A 300 8.19 14.75 16.60
N ASN A 301 9.01 14.68 15.55
CA ASN A 301 10.29 15.39 15.49
C ASN A 301 10.19 16.78 14.85
N GLU A 302 11.30 17.55 14.87
CA GLU A 302 11.33 18.93 14.37
C GLU A 302 10.99 19.03 12.88
N LEU A 303 11.47 18.09 12.05
CA LEU A 303 11.25 18.07 10.59
C LEU A 303 9.78 17.74 10.24
N GLU A 304 9.18 16.80 10.96
CA GLU A 304 7.74 16.51 10.89
C GLU A 304 6.90 17.71 11.31
N MET A 305 7.29 18.38 12.40
CA MET A 305 6.65 19.61 12.85
C MET A 305 6.91 20.80 11.93
N GLU A 306 7.89 20.77 11.04
CA GLU A 306 8.02 21.72 9.93
C GLU A 306 7.08 21.38 8.78
N ARG A 307 7.09 20.13 8.29
CA ARG A 307 6.16 19.66 7.25
C ARG A 307 4.70 19.94 7.62
N PHE A 308 4.29 19.65 8.85
CA PHE A 308 2.94 19.91 9.34
C PHE A 308 2.54 21.41 9.34
N LYS A 309 3.49 22.35 9.43
CA LYS A 309 3.18 23.80 9.34
C LYS A 309 2.77 24.21 7.92
N ASP A 310 3.36 23.56 6.91
CA ASP A 310 3.15 23.84 5.49
C ASP A 310 2.00 23.01 4.90
N ASP A 311 1.99 21.69 5.15
CA ASP A 311 1.02 20.73 4.59
C ASP A 311 -0.33 20.71 5.35
N LEU A 312 -0.35 21.14 6.62
CA LEU A 312 -1.49 21.18 7.56
C LEU A 312 -2.06 19.81 8.01
N GLU A 313 -1.55 18.73 7.42
CA GLU A 313 -1.82 17.33 7.75
C GLU A 313 -0.48 16.56 7.74
N LEU A 314 -0.35 15.53 8.57
CA LEU A 314 0.86 14.73 8.73
C LEU A 314 0.48 13.31 9.16
N ASP A 315 0.87 12.30 8.38
CA ASP A 315 0.90 10.91 8.81
C ASP A 315 2.33 10.54 9.24
N ILE A 316 2.46 9.93 10.41
CA ILE A 316 3.71 9.40 10.99
C ILE A 316 3.47 8.08 11.75
N SER A 317 4.53 7.38 12.13
CA SER A 317 4.49 6.35 13.16
C SER A 317 5.04 6.84 14.51
N PHE A 318 4.38 6.43 15.59
CA PHE A 318 4.85 6.62 16.97
C PHE A 318 4.98 5.25 17.66
N ALA A 319 6.02 5.04 18.46
CA ALA A 319 6.29 3.77 19.14
C ALA A 319 6.66 3.98 20.60
N ILE A 320 6.39 2.98 21.44
CA ILE A 320 6.68 2.95 22.87
C ILE A 320 7.39 1.62 23.16
N GLY A 321 8.72 1.62 23.03
CA GLY A 321 9.54 0.42 22.82
C GLY A 321 8.95 -0.56 21.78
N ASP A 322 9.23 -1.85 21.97
CA ASP A 322 8.59 -2.95 21.20
C ASP A 322 7.15 -3.27 21.66
N LEU A 323 6.61 -2.56 22.66
CA LEU A 323 5.35 -2.91 23.31
C LEU A 323 4.14 -2.43 22.51
N LEU A 324 4.20 -1.25 21.92
CA LEU A 324 3.06 -0.60 21.26
C LEU A 324 3.53 0.37 20.17
N ARG A 325 3.02 0.19 18.95
CA ARG A 325 3.20 1.13 17.83
C ARG A 325 1.85 1.71 17.42
N PHE A 326 1.87 2.94 16.90
CA PHE A 326 0.72 3.64 16.36
C PHE A 326 1.02 4.17 14.95
N ARG A 327 0.01 4.17 14.08
CA ARG A 327 -0.07 5.17 12.98
C ARG A 327 -0.76 6.39 13.58
N VAL A 328 -0.13 7.56 13.51
CA VAL A 328 -0.69 8.81 14.01
C VAL A 328 -0.92 9.75 12.83
N ASN A 329 -2.18 10.16 12.66
CA ASN A 329 -2.55 11.24 11.76
C ASN A 329 -2.73 12.52 12.59
N VAL A 330 -1.87 13.51 12.36
CA VAL A 330 -1.94 14.84 12.96
C VAL A 330 -2.55 15.80 11.93
N TYR A 331 -3.56 16.56 12.32
CA TYR A 331 -4.33 17.42 11.41
C TYR A 331 -4.76 18.72 12.09
N ARG A 332 -5.06 19.77 11.30
CA ARG A 332 -5.56 21.05 11.83
C ARG A 332 -7.08 21.21 11.68
N ASP A 333 -7.78 21.09 12.79
CA ASP A 333 -9.19 21.47 12.93
C ASP A 333 -9.35 23.01 13.06
N ARG A 334 -10.59 23.51 12.92
CA ARG A 334 -10.99 24.90 13.20
C ARG A 334 -10.53 25.42 14.57
N MET A 335 -10.36 24.55 15.56
CA MET A 335 -9.97 24.92 16.93
C MET A 335 -8.45 24.89 17.16
N GLY A 336 -7.69 24.16 16.35
CA GLY A 336 -6.25 23.98 16.51
C GLY A 336 -5.75 22.63 16.01
N VAL A 337 -4.63 22.17 16.55
CA VAL A 337 -4.02 20.88 16.21
C VAL A 337 -4.77 19.76 16.92
N CYS A 338 -5.08 18.68 16.20
CA CYS A 338 -5.68 17.45 16.71
C CYS A 338 -4.87 16.24 16.22
N ALA A 339 -5.06 15.08 16.84
CA ALA A 339 -4.42 13.83 16.39
C ALA A 339 -5.37 12.62 16.50
N ALA A 340 -5.23 11.68 15.58
CA ALA A 340 -5.87 10.37 15.61
C ALA A 340 -4.80 9.27 15.54
N LEU A 341 -4.60 8.57 16.66
CA LEU A 341 -3.68 7.45 16.80
C LEU A 341 -4.46 6.15 16.55
N ARG A 342 -3.95 5.25 15.71
CA ARG A 342 -4.46 3.87 15.57
C ARG A 342 -3.42 2.88 16.04
N THR A 343 -3.80 1.94 16.90
CA THR A 343 -2.92 0.86 17.36
C THR A 343 -2.50 -0.05 16.21
N ILE A 344 -1.21 -0.30 16.09
CA ILE A 344 -0.63 -1.27 15.17
C ILE A 344 -0.37 -2.58 15.95
N PRO A 345 -0.85 -3.75 15.50
CA PRO A 345 -0.57 -5.03 16.17
C PRO A 345 0.92 -5.40 16.10
N THR A 346 1.53 -5.67 17.26
CA THR A 346 2.94 -6.08 17.36
C THR A 346 3.16 -7.58 17.15
N GLU A 347 2.09 -8.38 17.10
CA GLU A 347 2.14 -9.84 16.94
C GLU A 347 1.93 -10.24 15.46
N ILE A 348 2.98 -10.76 14.83
CA ILE A 348 2.89 -11.37 13.49
C ILE A 348 2.34 -12.79 13.64
N LYS A 349 1.25 -13.10 12.92
CA LYS A 349 0.56 -14.39 13.01
C LYS A 349 0.99 -15.33 11.90
N THR A 350 1.08 -16.62 12.21
CA THR A 350 1.31 -17.64 11.18
C THR A 350 0.09 -17.75 10.25
N ALA A 351 0.32 -18.25 9.04
CA ALA A 351 -0.76 -18.54 8.09
C ALA A 351 -1.85 -19.47 8.67
N GLN A 352 -1.48 -20.40 9.54
CA GLN A 352 -2.42 -21.29 10.23
C GLN A 352 -3.35 -20.54 11.19
N GLU A 353 -2.84 -19.55 11.92
CA GLU A 353 -3.61 -18.73 12.87
C GLU A 353 -4.49 -17.70 12.15
N LEU A 354 -4.02 -17.18 11.01
CA LEU A 354 -4.86 -16.39 10.10
C LEU A 354 -5.99 -17.24 9.48
N GLY A 355 -5.75 -18.54 9.29
CA GLY A 355 -6.68 -19.48 8.66
C GLY A 355 -6.66 -19.47 7.13
N ILE A 356 -5.58 -18.95 6.54
CA ILE A 356 -5.30 -19.04 5.10
C ILE A 356 -4.65 -20.40 4.76
N ASP A 357 -4.54 -20.73 3.47
CA ASP A 357 -3.85 -21.95 3.03
C ASP A 357 -2.33 -21.83 3.30
N PRO A 358 -1.69 -22.80 3.99
CA PRO A 358 -0.24 -22.77 4.24
C PRO A 358 0.61 -22.62 2.98
N ARG A 359 0.12 -23.07 1.82
CA ARG A 359 0.81 -22.92 0.52
C ARG A 359 1.00 -21.45 0.11
N ILE A 360 0.22 -20.52 0.66
CA ILE A 360 0.43 -19.07 0.48
C ILE A 360 1.68 -18.62 1.25
N ALA A 361 1.93 -19.18 2.45
CA ALA A 361 3.14 -18.89 3.21
C ALA A 361 4.39 -19.50 2.55
N ASP A 362 4.28 -20.69 1.95
CA ASP A 362 5.39 -21.35 1.25
C ASP A 362 5.93 -20.55 0.04
N LEU A 363 5.20 -19.53 -0.43
CA LEU A 363 5.70 -18.56 -1.42
C LEU A 363 6.94 -17.78 -0.91
N ALA A 364 7.12 -17.69 0.42
CA ALA A 364 8.34 -17.23 1.09
C ALA A 364 9.61 -17.94 0.61
N LEU A 365 9.49 -19.20 0.19
CA LEU A 365 10.59 -20.09 -0.15
C LEU A 365 10.91 -20.12 -1.66
N LEU A 366 10.25 -19.27 -2.46
CA LEU A 366 10.55 -19.15 -3.88
C LEU A 366 11.97 -18.59 -4.10
N PRO A 367 12.75 -19.10 -5.07
CA PRO A 367 14.12 -18.63 -5.30
C PRO A 367 14.20 -17.26 -5.99
N ARG A 368 13.11 -16.81 -6.64
CA ARG A 368 12.93 -15.49 -7.29
C ARG A 368 11.57 -15.35 -7.97
N GLY A 369 11.10 -14.11 -8.13
CA GLY A 369 9.85 -13.81 -8.82
C GLY A 369 9.07 -12.66 -8.18
N LEU A 370 7.96 -12.26 -8.81
CA LEU A 370 6.99 -11.35 -8.23
C LEU A 370 5.84 -12.14 -7.57
N VAL A 371 5.52 -11.84 -6.32
CA VAL A 371 4.33 -12.34 -5.61
C VAL A 371 3.53 -11.15 -5.11
N LEU A 372 2.23 -11.14 -5.41
CA LEU A 372 1.35 -10.02 -5.11
C LEU A 372 0.22 -10.42 -4.17
N VAL A 373 0.07 -9.70 -3.06
CA VAL A 373 -1.08 -9.82 -2.15
C VAL A 373 -2.01 -8.63 -2.42
N CYS A 374 -3.25 -8.91 -2.80
CA CYS A 374 -4.17 -7.93 -3.36
C CYS A 374 -5.49 -7.86 -2.59
N GLY A 375 -6.25 -6.78 -2.80
CA GLY A 375 -7.55 -6.56 -2.16
C GLY A 375 -7.72 -5.14 -1.60
N PRO A 376 -8.96 -4.75 -1.26
CA PRO A 376 -9.27 -3.39 -0.79
C PRO A 376 -8.60 -3.07 0.55
N THR A 377 -8.60 -1.79 0.92
CA THR A 377 -8.15 -1.32 2.24
C THR A 377 -8.86 -2.09 3.36
N GLY A 378 -8.11 -2.54 4.37
CA GLY A 378 -8.66 -3.30 5.49
C GLY A 378 -8.97 -4.78 5.20
N SER A 379 -8.55 -5.34 4.06
CA SER A 379 -8.65 -6.79 3.78
C SER A 379 -7.57 -7.66 4.43
N GLY A 380 -6.62 -7.07 5.18
CA GLY A 380 -5.54 -7.79 5.86
C GLY A 380 -4.33 -8.16 4.99
N LYS A 381 -4.09 -7.43 3.89
CA LYS A 381 -2.97 -7.69 2.96
C LYS A 381 -1.62 -7.76 3.66
N SER A 382 -1.26 -6.70 4.36
CA SER A 382 -0.03 -6.55 5.15
C SER A 382 0.09 -7.59 6.27
N THR A 383 -1.02 -7.99 6.90
CA THR A 383 -1.02 -9.10 7.87
C THR A 383 -0.65 -10.45 7.22
N THR A 384 -1.15 -10.71 6.01
CA THR A 384 -0.77 -11.89 5.21
C THR A 384 0.67 -11.77 4.67
N LEU A 385 1.12 -10.55 4.34
CA LEU A 385 2.46 -10.29 3.82
C LEU A 385 3.52 -10.49 4.91
N ALA A 386 3.30 -9.94 6.11
CA ALA A 386 4.12 -10.19 7.29
C ALA A 386 4.17 -11.69 7.65
N ALA A 387 3.07 -12.44 7.51
CA ALA A 387 3.07 -13.89 7.72
C ALA A 387 3.95 -14.67 6.71
N ILE A 388 4.09 -14.15 5.49
CA ILE A 388 4.97 -14.71 4.45
C ILE A 388 6.43 -14.32 4.72
N VAL A 389 6.69 -13.03 4.98
CA VAL A 389 8.04 -12.50 5.23
C VAL A 389 8.64 -13.01 6.53
N ASP A 390 7.84 -13.21 7.57
CA ASP A 390 8.30 -13.80 8.83
C ASP A 390 8.67 -15.29 8.69
N LYS A 391 7.95 -16.04 7.83
CA LYS A 391 8.34 -17.40 7.45
C LYS A 391 9.66 -17.41 6.68
N ALA A 392 9.89 -16.46 5.77
CA ALA A 392 11.20 -16.30 5.13
C ALA A 392 12.31 -16.05 6.17
N ASN A 393 12.11 -15.09 7.07
CA ASN A 393 13.01 -14.74 8.16
C ASN A 393 13.31 -15.93 9.11
N ALA A 394 12.35 -16.84 9.32
CA ALA A 394 12.52 -18.03 10.15
C ALA A 394 13.16 -19.23 9.41
N GLU A 395 12.96 -19.37 8.10
CA GLU A 395 13.33 -20.59 7.34
C GLU A 395 14.54 -20.40 6.40
N ARG A 396 14.87 -19.17 6.00
CA ARG A 396 15.96 -18.83 5.06
C ARG A 396 17.20 -18.28 5.80
N ALA A 397 18.20 -17.74 5.10
CA ALA A 397 19.45 -17.23 5.67
C ALA A 397 19.97 -16.06 4.82
N ASP A 398 19.08 -15.07 4.66
CA ASP A 398 19.04 -14.13 3.54
C ASP A 398 19.01 -12.68 4.06
N HIS A 399 19.14 -11.69 3.18
CA HIS A 399 18.82 -10.29 3.50
C HIS A 399 17.44 -9.90 2.95
N ILE A 400 16.58 -9.38 3.83
CA ILE A 400 15.21 -8.94 3.54
C ILE A 400 15.09 -7.44 3.78
N ILE A 401 14.71 -6.68 2.75
CA ILE A 401 14.42 -5.25 2.85
C ILE A 401 12.90 -5.05 2.74
N THR A 402 12.28 -4.31 3.67
CA THR A 402 10.87 -3.84 3.51
C THR A 402 10.83 -2.34 3.27
N ILE A 403 9.83 -1.89 2.50
CA ILE A 403 9.59 -0.48 2.19
C ILE A 403 8.08 -0.24 2.36
N GLU A 404 7.67 0.54 3.36
CA GLU A 404 6.29 0.63 3.86
C GLU A 404 5.81 2.09 4.07
N ASP A 405 4.50 2.32 4.25
CA ASP A 405 3.83 3.65 4.28
C ASP A 405 2.57 3.64 5.18
N PRO A 406 2.71 3.68 6.52
CA PRO A 406 3.93 3.51 7.33
C PRO A 406 4.25 2.02 7.54
N ILE A 407 5.26 1.71 8.36
CA ILE A 407 5.57 0.31 8.77
C ILE A 407 4.43 -0.26 9.62
N GLU A 408 3.80 -1.36 9.16
CA GLU A 408 2.66 -2.01 9.83
C GLU A 408 3.06 -3.22 10.69
N PHE A 409 4.20 -3.87 10.46
CA PHE A 409 4.67 -4.98 11.30
C PHE A 409 6.18 -4.91 11.51
N VAL A 410 6.64 -4.96 12.76
CA VAL A 410 8.07 -4.92 13.08
C VAL A 410 8.65 -6.34 13.08
N HIS A 411 9.50 -6.61 12.11
CA HIS A 411 10.16 -7.90 11.91
C HIS A 411 11.50 -7.95 12.64
N GLN A 412 11.49 -8.52 13.84
CA GLN A 412 12.71 -8.83 14.59
C GLN A 412 13.61 -9.82 13.83
N HIS A 413 14.93 -9.64 13.90
CA HIS A 413 15.91 -10.54 13.27
C HIS A 413 15.75 -11.98 13.77
N LYS A 414 15.72 -12.98 12.87
CA LYS A 414 15.69 -14.41 13.21
C LYS A 414 16.88 -15.15 12.60
N ARG A 415 16.74 -15.63 11.36
CA ARG A 415 17.85 -16.18 10.56
C ARG A 415 18.21 -15.31 9.36
N CYS A 416 17.33 -14.40 8.97
CA CYS A 416 17.62 -13.37 7.99
C CYS A 416 18.04 -12.05 8.66
N VAL A 417 18.76 -11.22 7.89
CA VAL A 417 18.92 -9.80 8.21
C VAL A 417 17.64 -9.08 7.76
N MET A 418 17.04 -8.29 8.65
CA MET A 418 15.86 -7.48 8.36
C MET A 418 16.27 -6.01 8.27
N SER A 419 15.80 -5.31 7.23
CA SER A 419 16.04 -3.89 7.00
C SER A 419 14.73 -3.22 6.59
N GLN A 420 13.98 -2.67 7.54
CA GLN A 420 12.69 -2.01 7.25
C GLN A 420 12.87 -0.51 7.00
N ARG A 421 12.02 0.08 6.13
CA ARG A 421 12.06 1.50 5.77
C ARG A 421 10.68 2.10 5.65
N GLU A 422 10.44 3.19 6.38
CA GLU A 422 9.22 3.96 6.32
C GLU A 422 9.36 5.13 5.32
N VAL A 423 8.45 5.18 4.35
CA VAL A 423 8.38 6.28 3.37
C VAL A 423 7.93 7.57 4.06
N GLY A 424 8.69 8.64 3.85
CA GLY A 424 8.52 9.93 4.53
C GLY A 424 9.44 10.11 5.75
N THR A 425 9.97 9.01 6.30
CA THR A 425 10.84 9.01 7.50
C THR A 425 12.26 8.56 7.13
N ASP A 426 12.45 7.30 6.75
CA ASP A 426 13.76 6.72 6.38
C ASP A 426 14.12 6.96 4.91
N THR A 427 13.13 7.21 4.07
CA THR A 427 13.29 7.36 2.62
C THR A 427 12.25 8.28 2.00
N LYS A 428 12.56 8.88 0.85
CA LYS A 428 11.72 9.91 0.20
C LYS A 428 10.56 9.36 -0.62
N SER A 429 10.67 8.13 -1.15
CA SER A 429 9.62 7.48 -1.93
C SER A 429 9.92 5.99 -2.10
N PHE A 430 8.88 5.20 -2.41
CA PHE A 430 9.01 3.79 -2.78
C PHE A 430 10.01 3.58 -3.93
N ALA A 431 9.87 4.34 -5.02
CA ALA A 431 10.75 4.24 -6.18
C ALA A 431 12.22 4.51 -5.86
N GLU A 432 12.54 5.51 -5.04
CA GLU A 432 13.94 5.79 -4.66
C GLU A 432 14.47 4.75 -3.67
N ALA A 433 13.68 4.36 -2.66
CA ALA A 433 14.03 3.30 -1.72
C ALA A 433 14.39 1.99 -2.44
N LEU A 434 13.57 1.59 -3.41
CA LEU A 434 13.71 0.35 -4.17
C LEU A 434 14.92 0.38 -5.13
N LYS A 435 15.26 1.54 -5.71
CA LYS A 435 16.51 1.72 -6.48
C LYS A 435 17.78 1.66 -5.62
N ARG A 436 17.67 1.99 -4.33
CA ARG A 436 18.80 1.92 -3.38
C ARG A 436 18.97 0.50 -2.86
N ALA A 437 17.88 -0.17 -2.48
CA ALA A 437 17.83 -1.57 -2.06
C ALA A 437 18.62 -2.50 -3.01
N LEU A 438 18.52 -2.30 -4.33
CA LEU A 438 19.29 -3.04 -5.36
C LEU A 438 20.82 -2.88 -5.32
N ARG A 439 21.38 -2.14 -4.35
CA ARG A 439 22.83 -2.03 -4.08
C ARG A 439 23.21 -2.42 -2.64
N GLU A 440 22.27 -2.99 -1.90
CA GLU A 440 22.38 -3.27 -0.47
C GLU A 440 22.39 -4.79 -0.19
N ASP A 441 22.66 -5.58 -1.24
CA ASP A 441 22.74 -7.05 -1.23
C ASP A 441 21.49 -7.76 -0.64
N PRO A 442 20.24 -7.47 -1.09
CA PRO A 442 19.05 -8.20 -0.68
C PRO A 442 18.81 -9.47 -1.51
N ASP A 443 18.20 -10.49 -0.91
CA ASP A 443 17.59 -11.61 -1.62
C ASP A 443 16.08 -11.39 -1.83
N ILE A 444 15.44 -10.77 -0.83
CA ILE A 444 14.00 -10.53 -0.76
C ILE A 444 13.73 -9.05 -0.56
N ILE A 445 12.77 -8.50 -1.31
CA ILE A 445 12.31 -7.12 -1.14
C ILE A 445 10.78 -7.09 -1.00
N GLU A 446 10.28 -6.47 0.06
CA GLU A 446 8.87 -6.14 0.24
C GLU A 446 8.61 -4.66 -0.12
N VAL A 447 7.56 -4.41 -0.91
CA VAL A 447 7.14 -3.08 -1.35
C VAL A 447 5.66 -2.88 -1.02
N GLY A 448 5.37 -2.05 -0.01
CA GLY A 448 4.05 -1.91 0.59
C GLY A 448 2.88 -1.72 -0.39
N GLU A 449 3.03 -0.89 -1.43
CA GLU A 449 2.04 -0.80 -2.52
C GLU A 449 2.68 -0.43 -3.86
N LEU A 450 2.29 -1.13 -4.93
CA LEU A 450 2.65 -0.81 -6.32
C LEU A 450 1.66 0.21 -6.92
N ARG A 451 1.75 1.47 -6.48
CA ARG A 451 0.86 2.56 -6.93
C ARG A 451 1.17 3.03 -8.36
N ASP A 452 2.44 3.33 -8.64
CA ASP A 452 2.87 4.11 -9.80
C ASP A 452 3.81 3.35 -10.76
N LEU A 453 3.98 3.92 -11.96
CA LEU A 453 4.80 3.39 -13.06
C LEU A 453 6.29 3.22 -12.70
N GLU A 454 6.85 4.10 -11.87
CA GLU A 454 8.28 4.11 -11.54
C GLU A 454 8.60 3.01 -10.51
N THR A 455 7.77 2.90 -9.48
CA THR A 455 7.82 1.82 -8.48
C THR A 455 7.57 0.46 -9.13
N ILE A 456 6.57 0.31 -10.01
CA ILE A 456 6.31 -0.93 -10.76
C ILE A 456 7.50 -1.32 -11.67
N SER A 457 8.05 -0.36 -12.42
CA SER A 457 9.21 -0.62 -13.29
C SER A 457 10.44 -1.05 -12.51
N THR A 458 10.69 -0.43 -11.35
CA THR A 458 11.83 -0.79 -10.49
C THR A 458 11.61 -2.16 -9.84
N ALA A 459 10.39 -2.51 -9.43
CA ALA A 459 10.04 -3.83 -8.90
C ALA A 459 10.21 -4.95 -9.94
N LEU A 460 9.77 -4.74 -11.19
CA LEU A 460 9.99 -5.70 -12.28
C LEU A 460 11.49 -5.86 -12.59
N THR A 461 12.27 -4.78 -12.56
CA THR A 461 13.74 -4.80 -12.71
C THR A 461 14.42 -5.61 -11.60
N ALA A 462 13.95 -5.49 -10.35
CA ALA A 462 14.43 -6.29 -9.23
C ALA A 462 14.18 -7.80 -9.46
N VAL A 463 13.00 -8.17 -9.95
CA VAL A 463 12.70 -9.59 -10.23
C VAL A 463 13.51 -10.14 -11.40
N GLU A 464 13.75 -9.36 -12.46
CA GLU A 464 14.61 -9.78 -13.58
C GLU A 464 16.08 -9.95 -13.18
N THR A 465 16.58 -9.12 -12.27
CA THR A 465 17.95 -9.25 -11.71
C THR A 465 18.09 -10.41 -10.73
N GLY A 466 16.99 -11.07 -10.35
CA GLY A 466 16.99 -12.36 -9.66
C GLY A 466 16.44 -12.37 -8.24
N HIS A 467 15.85 -11.27 -7.77
CA HIS A 467 15.29 -11.14 -6.43
C HIS A 467 13.92 -11.83 -6.29
N LEU A 468 13.50 -12.12 -5.05
CA LEU A 468 12.11 -12.38 -4.71
C LEU A 468 11.46 -11.07 -4.25
N VAL A 469 10.42 -10.61 -4.97
CA VAL A 469 9.72 -9.37 -4.65
C VAL A 469 8.29 -9.67 -4.21
N PHE A 470 7.96 -9.17 -3.02
CA PHE A 470 6.63 -9.16 -2.43
C PHE A 470 6.04 -7.75 -2.53
N ALA A 471 4.77 -7.61 -2.93
CA ALA A 471 4.13 -6.30 -2.94
C ALA A 471 2.60 -6.36 -2.87
N THR A 472 1.94 -5.21 -2.65
CA THR A 472 0.47 -5.13 -2.67
C THR A 472 -0.15 -4.25 -3.76
N LEU A 473 -1.38 -4.57 -4.14
CA LEU A 473 -2.26 -3.76 -5.00
C LEU A 473 -3.70 -3.77 -4.47
N HIS A 474 -4.52 -2.80 -4.91
CA HIS A 474 -5.92 -2.63 -4.49
C HIS A 474 -6.97 -3.23 -5.44
N THR A 475 -6.56 -4.19 -6.27
CA THR A 475 -7.40 -4.98 -7.20
C THR A 475 -8.23 -6.06 -6.49
N GLN A 476 -9.26 -6.59 -7.18
CA GLN A 476 -10.28 -7.48 -6.57
C GLN A 476 -10.41 -8.87 -7.24
N ASP A 477 -9.60 -9.14 -8.26
CA ASP A 477 -9.43 -10.46 -8.89
C ASP A 477 -8.02 -10.58 -9.50
N ALA A 478 -7.59 -11.79 -9.81
CA ALA A 478 -6.25 -12.05 -10.35
C ALA A 478 -6.05 -11.51 -11.78
N GLY A 479 -7.13 -11.39 -12.56
CA GLY A 479 -7.11 -10.82 -13.92
C GLY A 479 -6.87 -9.31 -13.89
N SER A 480 -7.70 -8.56 -13.17
CA SER A 480 -7.52 -7.10 -13.00
C SER A 480 -6.20 -6.74 -12.31
N THR A 481 -5.63 -7.63 -11.49
CA THR A 481 -4.28 -7.48 -10.95
C THR A 481 -3.21 -7.50 -12.04
N VAL A 482 -3.29 -8.44 -12.99
CA VAL A 482 -2.39 -8.48 -14.16
C VAL A 482 -2.57 -7.24 -15.02
N ASP A 483 -3.82 -6.89 -15.38
CA ASP A 483 -4.09 -5.75 -16.25
C ASP A 483 -3.63 -4.43 -15.61
N ARG A 484 -3.80 -4.24 -14.28
CA ARG A 484 -3.29 -3.08 -13.54
C ARG A 484 -1.77 -2.91 -13.60
N LEU A 485 -0.99 -3.99 -13.63
CA LEU A 485 0.48 -3.90 -13.81
C LEU A 485 0.87 -3.41 -15.20
N ILE A 486 -0.01 -3.60 -16.20
CA ILE A 486 0.26 -3.30 -17.60
C ILE A 486 -0.29 -1.90 -17.96
N ASP A 487 -1.47 -1.55 -17.47
CA ASP A 487 -2.20 -0.33 -17.85
C ASP A 487 -1.61 0.97 -17.29
N VAL A 488 -0.66 0.88 -16.35
CA VAL A 488 0.17 2.03 -15.95
C VAL A 488 1.20 2.43 -17.03
N TYR A 489 1.48 1.55 -18.00
CA TYR A 489 2.43 1.80 -19.08
C TYR A 489 1.74 2.38 -20.32
N PRO A 490 2.41 3.29 -21.05
CA PRO A 490 1.98 3.72 -22.38
C PRO A 490 1.73 2.54 -23.33
N GLU A 491 0.70 2.65 -24.18
CA GLU A 491 0.22 1.56 -25.07
C GLU A 491 1.33 0.87 -25.88
N ASN A 492 2.32 1.65 -26.35
CA ASN A 492 3.44 1.15 -27.15
C ASN A 492 4.44 0.30 -26.36
N GLN A 493 4.43 0.37 -25.02
CA GLN A 493 5.28 -0.43 -24.13
C GLN A 493 4.54 -1.65 -23.58
N GLN A 494 3.21 -1.58 -23.44
CA GLN A 494 2.40 -2.62 -22.80
C GLN A 494 2.64 -4.05 -23.30
N GLN A 495 2.92 -4.25 -24.59
CA GLN A 495 3.15 -5.60 -25.13
C GLN A 495 4.50 -6.19 -24.68
N GLN A 496 5.52 -5.35 -24.45
CA GLN A 496 6.78 -5.78 -23.82
C GLN A 496 6.53 -6.13 -22.36
N ILE A 497 5.80 -5.29 -21.63
CA ILE A 497 5.45 -5.52 -20.22
C ILE A 497 4.59 -6.78 -20.04
N ARG A 498 3.65 -7.08 -20.95
CA ARG A 498 2.91 -8.35 -20.97
C ARG A 498 3.81 -9.58 -21.10
N VAL A 499 4.93 -9.49 -21.82
CA VAL A 499 5.91 -10.59 -21.91
C VAL A 499 6.76 -10.68 -20.63
N GLN A 500 7.15 -9.54 -20.06
CA GLN A 500 7.90 -9.45 -18.81
C GLN A 500 7.10 -9.95 -17.60
N VAL A 501 5.89 -9.42 -17.35
CA VAL A 501 4.99 -9.87 -16.27
C VAL A 501 4.71 -11.38 -16.39
N ALA A 502 4.54 -11.90 -17.60
CA ALA A 502 4.31 -13.32 -17.82
C ALA A 502 5.51 -14.23 -17.48
N SER A 503 6.74 -13.70 -17.37
CA SER A 503 7.94 -14.45 -16.98
C SER A 503 8.38 -14.18 -15.54
N THR A 504 8.15 -12.98 -15.01
CA THR A 504 8.53 -12.55 -13.65
C THR A 504 7.52 -12.96 -12.59
N LEU A 505 6.21 -12.90 -12.88
CA LEU A 505 5.14 -13.22 -11.92
C LEU A 505 5.17 -14.69 -11.49
N ARG A 506 4.86 -14.95 -10.22
CA ARG A 506 4.76 -16.29 -9.62
C ARG A 506 3.37 -16.55 -9.07
N ALA A 507 2.83 -15.61 -8.29
CA ALA A 507 1.51 -15.75 -7.71
C ALA A 507 0.80 -14.40 -7.52
N VAL A 508 -0.53 -14.44 -7.55
CA VAL A 508 -1.42 -13.37 -7.09
C VAL A 508 -2.38 -13.98 -6.07
N ILE A 509 -2.52 -13.34 -4.91
CA ILE A 509 -3.39 -13.75 -3.81
C ILE A 509 -4.32 -12.57 -3.51
N VAL A 510 -5.55 -12.62 -3.99
CA VAL A 510 -6.54 -11.59 -3.67
C VAL A 510 -7.28 -11.99 -2.40
N GLN A 511 -7.40 -11.08 -1.44
CA GLN A 511 -7.97 -11.36 -0.13
C GLN A 511 -9.12 -10.41 0.21
N THR A 512 -10.15 -10.95 0.84
CA THR A 512 -11.21 -10.19 1.51
C THR A 512 -11.48 -10.77 2.91
N LEU A 513 -12.09 -10.00 3.80
CA LEU A 513 -12.41 -10.45 5.16
C LEU A 513 -13.93 -10.53 5.37
N ILE A 514 -14.40 -11.71 5.78
CA ILE A 514 -15.81 -12.02 6.06
C ILE A 514 -16.01 -12.12 7.58
N PRO A 515 -17.15 -11.69 8.16
CA PRO A 515 -17.51 -12.01 9.54
C PRO A 515 -17.49 -13.53 9.79
N ARG A 516 -17.06 -13.96 10.98
CA ARG A 516 -17.14 -15.38 11.36
C ARG A 516 -18.55 -15.73 11.84
N ALA A 517 -19.02 -16.94 11.52
CA ALA A 517 -20.31 -17.46 11.98
C ALA A 517 -20.42 -17.58 13.52
N SER A 518 -19.29 -17.49 14.24
CA SER A 518 -19.23 -17.38 15.70
C SER A 518 -19.60 -15.99 16.25
N GLY A 519 -19.86 -14.99 15.39
CA GLY A 519 -20.10 -13.60 15.79
C GLY A 519 -18.84 -12.82 16.22
N HIS A 520 -17.69 -13.49 16.37
CA HIS A 520 -16.45 -12.90 16.87
C HIS A 520 -15.33 -12.99 15.84
N GLY A 521 -14.77 -11.83 15.48
CA GLY A 521 -13.66 -11.70 14.54
C GLY A 521 -14.05 -11.93 13.07
N ARG A 522 -13.04 -12.01 12.21
CA ARG A 522 -13.18 -12.17 10.76
C ARG A 522 -12.36 -13.36 10.26
N ALA A 523 -12.77 -13.95 9.15
CA ALA A 523 -12.02 -14.96 8.41
C ALA A 523 -11.56 -14.39 7.06
N PRO A 524 -10.32 -14.63 6.63
CA PRO A 524 -9.92 -14.38 5.26
C PRO A 524 -10.60 -15.36 4.31
N ALA A 525 -11.08 -14.84 3.18
CA ALA A 525 -11.46 -15.60 2.00
C ALA A 525 -10.55 -15.13 0.85
N THR A 526 -10.01 -16.08 0.08
CA THR A 526 -8.97 -15.81 -0.93
C THR A 526 -9.37 -16.24 -2.34
N GLU A 527 -8.79 -15.57 -3.32
CA GLU A 527 -8.58 -16.07 -4.68
C GLU A 527 -7.07 -16.23 -4.89
N VAL A 528 -6.62 -17.38 -5.36
CA VAL A 528 -5.19 -17.66 -5.58
C VAL A 528 -4.95 -18.05 -7.03
N MET A 529 -4.05 -17.32 -7.69
CA MET A 529 -3.49 -17.64 -8.99
C MET A 529 -2.01 -17.98 -8.85
N ILE A 530 -1.59 -19.08 -9.48
CA ILE A 530 -0.18 -19.42 -9.70
C ILE A 530 0.12 -19.23 -11.19
N ASN A 531 1.22 -18.55 -11.52
CA ASN A 531 1.58 -18.25 -12.91
C ASN A 531 2.20 -19.47 -13.61
N ASN A 532 1.38 -20.48 -13.86
CA ASN A 532 1.75 -21.68 -14.62
C ASN A 532 1.82 -21.36 -16.14
N PRO A 533 2.29 -22.30 -17.00
CA PRO A 533 2.45 -22.04 -18.43
C PRO A 533 1.17 -21.60 -19.17
N ALA A 534 -0.02 -22.00 -18.68
CA ALA A 534 -1.30 -21.59 -19.25
C ALA A 534 -1.66 -20.15 -18.87
N VAL A 535 -1.54 -19.80 -17.58
CA VAL A 535 -1.69 -18.41 -17.11
C VAL A 535 -0.73 -17.48 -17.85
N ALA A 536 0.55 -17.84 -17.91
CA ALA A 536 1.57 -17.05 -18.61
C ALA A 536 1.26 -16.86 -20.11
N ALA A 537 0.57 -17.80 -20.75
CA ALA A 537 0.12 -17.65 -22.14
C ALA A 537 -1.09 -16.71 -22.30
N LEU A 538 -2.00 -16.68 -21.32
CA LEU A 538 -3.09 -15.71 -21.27
C LEU A 538 -2.56 -14.28 -21.06
N ILE A 539 -1.60 -14.10 -20.15
CA ILE A 539 -0.94 -12.79 -19.92
C ILE A 539 -0.27 -12.28 -21.20
N ARG A 540 0.59 -13.10 -21.85
CA ARG A 540 1.26 -12.73 -23.12
C ARG A 540 0.32 -12.36 -24.26
N SER A 541 -0.89 -12.93 -24.27
CA SER A 541 -1.89 -12.74 -25.33
C SER A 541 -2.97 -11.71 -25.01
N GLY A 542 -2.87 -10.98 -23.89
CA GLY A 542 -3.85 -9.94 -23.50
C GLY A 542 -5.20 -10.51 -23.09
N LYS A 543 -5.22 -11.70 -22.47
CA LYS A 543 -6.43 -12.45 -22.12
C LYS A 543 -6.55 -12.69 -20.61
N ALA A 544 -6.15 -11.72 -19.80
CA ALA A 544 -6.21 -11.83 -18.33
C ALA A 544 -7.64 -12.13 -17.82
N HIS A 545 -8.67 -11.60 -18.49
CA HIS A 545 -10.08 -11.95 -18.24
C HIS A 545 -10.44 -13.46 -18.33
N GLN A 546 -9.57 -14.30 -18.90
CA GLN A 546 -9.77 -15.76 -19.00
C GLN A 546 -9.07 -16.53 -17.88
N ILE A 547 -8.28 -15.86 -17.02
CA ILE A 547 -7.52 -16.48 -15.92
C ILE A 547 -8.46 -17.19 -14.94
N ARG A 548 -9.64 -16.62 -14.63
CA ARG A 548 -10.62 -17.22 -13.71
C ARG A 548 -10.99 -18.66 -14.09
N THR A 549 -11.11 -18.94 -15.39
CA THR A 549 -11.38 -20.30 -15.91
C THR A 549 -10.23 -21.27 -15.65
N VAL A 550 -8.98 -20.79 -15.64
CA VAL A 550 -7.81 -21.60 -15.26
C VAL A 550 -7.86 -21.90 -13.76
N LEU A 551 -8.16 -20.91 -12.91
CA LEU A 551 -8.23 -21.08 -11.44
C LEU A 551 -9.19 -22.21 -11.04
N GLN A 552 -10.38 -22.25 -11.65
CA GLN A 552 -11.39 -23.30 -11.42
C GLN A 552 -10.86 -24.72 -11.62
N SER A 553 -9.85 -24.91 -12.47
CA SER A 553 -9.22 -26.20 -12.79
C SER A 553 -7.89 -26.44 -12.08
N GLY A 554 -7.35 -25.43 -11.39
CA GLY A 554 -5.98 -25.38 -10.90
C GLY A 554 -5.78 -25.82 -9.43
N GLU A 555 -6.79 -26.41 -8.79
CA GLU A 555 -6.79 -26.79 -7.36
C GLU A 555 -5.55 -27.60 -6.92
N LYS A 556 -5.04 -28.46 -7.83
CA LYS A 556 -3.82 -29.27 -7.61
C LYS A 556 -2.55 -28.44 -7.42
N GLU A 557 -2.49 -27.26 -8.06
CA GLU A 557 -1.41 -26.28 -7.93
C GLU A 557 -1.72 -25.27 -6.79
N GLY A 558 -2.86 -25.41 -6.10
CA GLY A 558 -3.33 -24.50 -5.05
C GLY A 558 -4.21 -23.36 -5.53
N MET A 559 -4.42 -23.23 -6.84
CA MET A 559 -5.28 -22.19 -7.40
C MET A 559 -6.77 -22.42 -7.07
N HIS A 560 -7.49 -21.33 -6.85
CA HIS A 560 -8.94 -21.34 -6.59
C HIS A 560 -9.52 -19.95 -6.82
N THR A 561 -10.78 -19.87 -7.26
CA THR A 561 -11.56 -18.62 -7.31
C THR A 561 -12.00 -18.19 -5.92
N LEU A 562 -12.33 -16.90 -5.73
CA LEU A 562 -12.92 -16.42 -4.48
C LEU A 562 -14.20 -17.20 -4.10
N ASP A 563 -15.02 -17.55 -5.10
CA ASP A 563 -16.27 -18.28 -4.90
C ASP A 563 -16.06 -19.73 -4.41
N GLN A 564 -14.99 -20.38 -4.87
CA GLN A 564 -14.58 -21.70 -4.37
C GLN A 564 -14.13 -21.63 -2.90
N ASP A 565 -13.39 -20.59 -2.50
CA ASP A 565 -12.94 -20.43 -1.11
C ASP A 565 -14.06 -20.02 -0.16
N LEU A 566 -14.95 -19.11 -0.60
CA LEU A 566 -16.18 -18.77 0.12
C LEU A 566 -17.06 -20.02 0.34
N ALA A 567 -17.29 -20.82 -0.70
CA ALA A 567 -18.03 -22.07 -0.56
C ALA A 567 -17.32 -23.07 0.36
N ARG A 568 -15.98 -23.15 0.34
CA ARG A 568 -15.18 -23.95 1.29
C ARG A 568 -15.34 -23.47 2.73
N LEU A 569 -15.43 -22.16 2.98
CA LEU A 569 -15.58 -21.59 4.31
C LEU A 569 -17.01 -21.80 4.86
N VAL A 570 -18.04 -21.63 4.03
CA VAL A 570 -19.44 -21.96 4.37
C VAL A 570 -19.60 -23.45 4.65
N ASN A 571 -19.08 -24.33 3.79
CA ASN A 571 -19.13 -25.79 3.97
C ASN A 571 -18.33 -26.31 5.19
N LYS A 572 -17.47 -25.47 5.78
CA LYS A 572 -16.77 -25.72 7.06
C LYS A 572 -17.45 -25.05 8.27
N GLY A 573 -18.51 -24.27 8.08
CA GLY A 573 -19.19 -23.51 9.14
C GLY A 573 -18.38 -22.33 9.69
N VAL A 574 -17.40 -21.81 8.96
CA VAL A 574 -16.53 -20.70 9.42
C VAL A 574 -17.20 -19.35 9.23
N ILE A 575 -18.02 -19.21 8.19
CA ILE A 575 -18.77 -18.00 7.81
C ILE A 575 -20.21 -18.41 7.47
N THR A 576 -21.16 -17.48 7.54
CA THR A 576 -22.55 -17.77 7.12
C THR A 576 -22.66 -17.74 5.58
N PHE A 577 -23.72 -18.35 5.04
CA PHE A 577 -24.01 -18.30 3.61
C PHE A 577 -24.42 -16.88 3.18
N GLU A 578 -25.12 -16.19 4.06
CA GLU A 578 -25.59 -14.81 3.92
C GLU A 578 -24.44 -13.80 3.88
N ASP A 579 -23.46 -13.91 4.78
CA ASP A 579 -22.25 -13.07 4.77
C ASP A 579 -21.38 -13.32 3.53
N ALA A 580 -21.29 -14.58 3.10
CA ALA A 580 -20.53 -14.96 1.91
C ALA A 580 -21.12 -14.35 0.63
N LEU A 581 -22.45 -14.37 0.46
CA LEU A 581 -23.15 -13.79 -0.71
C LEU A 581 -22.82 -12.31 -0.96
N VAL A 582 -22.38 -11.55 0.04
CA VAL A 582 -21.97 -10.15 -0.09
C VAL A 582 -20.65 -9.98 -0.87
N LYS A 583 -19.84 -11.05 -1.01
CA LYS A 583 -18.52 -11.05 -1.67
C LYS A 583 -18.39 -12.00 -2.86
N VAL A 584 -19.43 -12.77 -3.18
CA VAL A 584 -19.43 -13.71 -4.31
C VAL A 584 -19.35 -12.98 -5.65
N GLN A 585 -18.46 -13.42 -6.53
CA GLN A 585 -18.33 -12.93 -7.91
C GLN A 585 -19.41 -13.55 -8.81
N VAL A 586 -19.56 -14.88 -8.77
CA VAL A 586 -20.48 -15.66 -9.63
C VAL A 586 -21.45 -16.47 -8.77
N ARG A 587 -22.65 -15.90 -8.58
CA ARG A 587 -23.68 -16.45 -7.69
C ARG A 587 -24.04 -17.91 -7.96
N GLU A 588 -24.30 -18.27 -9.21
CA GLU A 588 -24.71 -19.62 -9.60
C GLU A 588 -23.62 -20.68 -9.26
N GLU A 589 -22.35 -20.31 -9.40
CA GLU A 589 -21.22 -21.19 -9.08
C GLU A 589 -21.11 -21.40 -7.56
N PHE A 590 -21.14 -20.32 -6.78
CA PHE A 590 -21.13 -20.39 -5.33
C PHE A 590 -22.33 -21.17 -4.76
N GLU A 591 -23.54 -20.90 -5.23
CA GLU A 591 -24.77 -21.61 -4.81
C GLU A 591 -24.69 -23.11 -5.10
N LYS A 592 -24.14 -23.49 -6.26
CA LYS A 592 -23.90 -24.89 -6.64
C LYS A 592 -22.82 -25.56 -5.78
N LEU A 593 -21.73 -24.85 -5.44
CA LEU A 593 -20.65 -25.37 -4.59
C LEU A 593 -21.06 -25.53 -3.11
N CYS A 594 -22.00 -24.71 -2.63
CA CYS A 594 -22.63 -24.89 -1.32
C CYS A 594 -23.70 -26.00 -1.36
N GLY A 595 -24.56 -25.99 -2.39
CA GLY A 595 -25.69 -26.91 -2.55
C GLY A 595 -25.31 -28.37 -2.78
N ALA A 596 -24.05 -28.67 -3.15
CA ALA A 596 -23.56 -30.03 -3.39
C ALA A 596 -23.64 -30.99 -2.19
N ARG A 597 -23.91 -30.49 -0.98
CA ARG A 597 -24.21 -31.30 0.22
C ARG A 597 -25.70 -31.47 0.54
N SER A 598 -26.60 -30.72 -0.10
CA SER A 598 -28.05 -30.82 0.12
C SER A 598 -28.71 -31.92 -0.73
N SER A 599 -27.94 -32.91 -1.17
CA SER A 599 -28.36 -33.91 -2.18
C SER A 599 -27.73 -35.31 -1.99
N PHE A 600 -27.14 -35.57 -0.82
CA PHE A 600 -26.53 -36.85 -0.43
C PHE A 600 -26.91 -37.20 1.02
#